data_AF-A0AAV6VLN0-F1
#
_entry.id   AF-A0AAV6VLN0-F1
#
_cell.length_a   1.000
_cell.length_b   1.000
_cell.length_c   1.000
_cell.angle_alpha   90.00
_cell.angle_beta   90.00
_cell.angle_gamma   90.00
#
_symmetry.space_group_name_H-M   'P 1'
#
loop_
_entity.id
_entity.type
_entity.pdbx_description
1 polymer ?
#
loop_
_entity_poly.entity_id
_entity_poly.type
_entity_poly.pdbx_seq_one_letter_code
_entity_poly.pdbx_strand_id
1 'polypeptide(L)'
;MFEFGGDQGYKSLNDDGLQILRSEDLKDVVLLIRDEISMVSNNSLMYIHFRQSEIFNTLLEDDGWFSRINILLFGDLLQLPPVMQHAPFIGLTT
;
A
#
# COMPACT_ATOMS: atom_id res chain seq x y z
N MET A 1 12.19 11.94 18.09
CA MET A 1 12.76 12.17 16.75
C MET A 1 12.46 10.92 15.94
N PHE A 2 11.41 10.97 15.11
CA PHE A 2 11.04 9.85 14.25
C PHE A 2 12.00 9.85 13.07
N GLU A 3 12.93 8.90 13.04
CA GLU A 3 13.80 8.70 11.89
C GLU A 3 12.94 8.21 10.73
N PHE A 4 12.74 9.08 9.73
CA PHE A 4 12.29 8.66 8.41
C PHE A 4 13.36 7.70 7.89
N GLY A 5 12.99 6.42 7.80
CA GLY A 5 13.88 5.33 7.44
C GLY A 5 14.74 5.69 6.24
N GLY A 6 16.05 5.76 6.48
CA GLY A 6 17.04 5.79 5.43
C GLY A 6 16.89 4.57 4.55
N ASP A 7 17.06 4.79 3.25
CA ASP A 7 17.44 3.89 2.16
C ASP A 7 17.62 2.38 2.47
N GLN A 8 16.59 1.77 3.03
CA GLN A 8 16.46 0.33 3.22
C GLN A 8 15.26 0.00 2.35
N GLY A 9 15.53 -0.47 1.12
CA GLY A 9 14.50 -0.85 0.17
C GLY A 9 13.48 -1.84 0.76
N TYR A 10 12.42 -2.12 0.00
CA TYR A 10 11.36 -3.03 0.44
C TYR A 10 11.93 -4.35 1.01
N LYS A 11 11.55 -4.68 2.25
CA LYS A 11 11.94 -5.93 2.91
C LYS A 11 10.78 -6.93 2.87
N SER A 12 10.98 -8.06 2.21
CA SER A 12 10.02 -9.17 2.18
C SER A 12 9.69 -9.75 3.56
N LEU A 13 8.48 -10.30 3.69
CA LEU A 13 8.06 -11.05 4.88
C LEU A 13 8.77 -12.40 4.88
N ASN A 14 8.85 -13.04 6.04
CA ASN A 14 9.29 -14.44 6.10
C ASN A 14 8.17 -15.37 5.60
N ASP A 15 8.56 -16.56 5.15
CA ASP A 15 7.63 -17.54 4.58
C ASP A 15 6.52 -17.95 5.56
N ASP A 16 6.85 -18.16 6.84
CA ASP A 16 5.86 -18.51 7.87
C ASP A 16 4.79 -17.41 8.04
N GLY A 17 5.21 -16.14 8.07
CA GLY A 17 4.29 -15.01 8.19
C GLY A 17 3.41 -14.84 6.95
N LEU A 18 3.97 -15.08 5.76
CA LEU A 18 3.19 -15.09 4.52
C LEU A 18 2.16 -16.21 4.50
N GLN A 19 2.54 -17.40 4.96
CA GLN A 19 1.62 -18.54 4.98
C GLN A 19 0.42 -18.28 5.89
N ILE A 20 0.64 -17.72 7.08
CA ILE A 20 -0.45 -17.36 8.02
C ILE A 20 -1.37 -16.31 7.38
N LEU A 21 -0.80 -15.20 6.87
CA LEU A 21 -1.60 -14.13 6.29
C LEU A 21 -2.40 -14.60 5.07
N ARG A 22 -1.79 -15.39 4.19
CA ARG A 22 -2.42 -15.88 2.96
C ARG A 22 -3.46 -16.96 3.21
N SER A 23 -3.20 -17.87 4.15
CA SER A 23 -4.00 -19.10 4.33
C SER A 23 -5.01 -19.01 5.46
N GLU A 24 -4.86 -18.04 6.37
CA GLU A 24 -5.68 -17.90 7.56
C GLU A 24 -6.33 -16.51 7.64
N ASP A 25 -5.52 -15.45 7.77
CA ASP A 25 -6.04 -14.13 8.15
C ASP A 25 -6.75 -13.37 7.02
N LEU A 26 -6.19 -13.42 5.81
CA LEU A 26 -6.61 -12.55 4.69
C LEU A 26 -7.18 -13.31 3.50
N LYS A 27 -7.32 -14.65 3.59
CA LYS A 27 -7.70 -15.52 2.47
C LYS A 27 -9.05 -15.14 1.81
N ASP A 28 -10.01 -14.68 2.61
CA ASP A 28 -11.39 -14.38 2.18
C ASP A 28 -11.64 -12.87 2.01
N VAL A 29 -10.58 -12.05 2.06
CA VAL A 29 -10.70 -10.59 1.93
C VAL A 29 -10.96 -10.25 0.46
N VAL A 30 -12.14 -9.70 0.20
CA VAL A 30 -12.56 -9.27 -1.15
C VAL A 30 -12.46 -7.76 -1.37
N LEU A 31 -12.33 -6.98 -0.30
CA LEU A 31 -12.32 -5.51 -0.33
C LEU A 31 -11.34 -4.96 0.70
N LEU A 32 -10.44 -4.09 0.26
CA LEU A 32 -9.56 -3.29 1.11
C LEU A 32 -10.00 -1.83 1.07
N ILE A 33 -10.35 -1.29 2.24
CA ILE A 33 -10.70 0.11 2.40
C ILE A 33 -9.50 0.84 3.02
N ARG A 34 -9.07 1.93 2.39
CA ARG A 34 -8.03 2.82 2.92
C ARG A 34 -8.64 4.19 3.12
N ASP A 35 -8.75 4.61 4.37
CA ASP A 35 -9.17 5.96 4.72
C ASP A 35 -7.96 6.91 4.77
N GLU A 36 -8.24 8.22 4.67
CA GLU A 36 -7.26 9.30 4.71
C GLU A 36 -6.05 9.14 3.77
N ILE A 37 -6.34 8.81 2.50
CA ILE A 37 -5.31 8.61 1.47
C ILE A 37 -4.42 9.84 1.23
N SER A 38 -4.89 11.05 1.58
CA SER A 38 -4.12 12.29 1.48
C SER A 38 -2.85 12.30 2.33
N MET A 39 -2.84 11.55 3.44
CA MET A 39 -1.69 11.45 4.34
C MET A 39 -0.74 10.31 3.98
N VAL A 40 -1.06 9.50 2.96
CA VAL A 40 -0.23 8.37 2.52
C VAL A 40 0.70 8.82 1.40
N SER A 41 2.01 8.71 1.61
CA SER A 41 2.98 9.04 0.55
C SER A 41 2.95 8.06 -0.62
N ASN A 42 3.47 8.48 -1.78
CA ASN A 42 3.65 7.59 -2.94
C ASN A 42 4.52 6.37 -2.61
N ASN A 43 5.60 6.55 -1.83
CA ASN A 43 6.48 5.48 -1.39
C ASN A 43 5.75 4.51 -0.46
N SER A 44 4.99 5.02 0.51
CA SER A 44 4.16 4.21 1.40
C SER A 44 3.11 3.44 0.61
N LEU A 45 2.44 4.07 -0.35
CA LEU A 45 1.45 3.43 -1.22
C LEU A 45 2.07 2.30 -2.06
N MET A 46 3.27 2.52 -2.60
CA MET A 46 4.04 1.50 -3.32
C MET A 46 4.42 0.31 -2.42
N TYR A 47 4.94 0.55 -1.21
CA TYR A 47 5.26 -0.53 -0.27
C TYR A 47 4.03 -1.29 0.21
N ILE A 48 2.90 -0.58 0.37
CA ILE A 48 1.60 -1.20 0.65
C ILE A 48 1.19 -2.11 -0.50
N HIS A 49 1.38 -1.70 -1.76
CA HIS A 49 1.13 -2.55 -2.93
C HIS A 49 2.04 -3.79 -2.94
N PHE A 50 3.36 -3.63 -2.77
CA PHE A 50 4.28 -4.78 -2.77
C PHE A 50 3.96 -5.77 -1.66
N ARG A 51 3.62 -5.29 -0.45
CA ARG A 51 3.23 -6.17 0.65
C ARG A 51 1.95 -6.94 0.36
N GLN A 52 0.95 -6.28 -0.21
CA GLN A 52 -0.29 -6.98 -0.59
C GLN A 52 0.02 -8.02 -1.68
N SER A 53 0.79 -7.66 -2.72
CA SER A 53 1.10 -8.58 -3.82
C SER A 53 1.91 -9.78 -3.36
N GLU A 54 2.77 -9.61 -2.34
CA GLU A 54 3.46 -10.70 -1.68
C GLU A 54 2.49 -11.61 -0.91
N ILE A 55 1.56 -11.05 -0.12
CA ILE A 55 0.56 -11.81 0.63
C ILE A 55 -0.37 -12.60 -0.30
N PHE A 56 -0.85 -11.98 -1.38
CA PHE A 56 -1.82 -12.59 -2.30
C PHE A 56 -1.20 -13.31 -3.50
N ASN A 57 0.14 -13.39 -3.56
CA ASN A 57 0.89 -14.11 -4.58
C ASN A 57 0.75 -13.57 -6.02
N THR A 58 0.60 -12.26 -6.19
CA THR A 58 0.31 -11.65 -7.50
C THR A 58 1.48 -10.87 -8.11
N LEU A 59 2.65 -10.86 -7.46
CA LEU A 59 3.81 -10.04 -7.89
C LEU A 59 4.30 -10.32 -9.32
N LEU A 60 4.13 -11.56 -9.80
CA LEU A 60 4.61 -12.02 -11.11
C LEU A 60 3.50 -12.07 -12.17
N GLU A 61 2.30 -11.59 -11.85
CA GLU A 61 1.15 -11.63 -12.73
C GLU A 61 1.01 -10.31 -13.49
N ASP A 62 0.78 -10.37 -14.81
CA ASP A 62 0.69 -9.19 -15.68
C ASP A 62 -0.45 -8.22 -15.29
N ASP A 63 -1.52 -8.77 -14.72
CA ASP A 63 -2.69 -8.07 -14.16
C ASP A 63 -2.72 -8.12 -12.62
N GLY A 64 -1.59 -8.42 -11.97
CA GLY A 64 -1.44 -8.52 -10.52
C GLY A 64 -1.49 -7.20 -9.75
N TRP A 65 -1.88 -6.11 -10.41
CA TRP A 65 -2.01 -4.78 -9.83
C TRP A 65 -2.94 -4.81 -8.62
N PHE A 66 -2.52 -4.18 -7.53
CA PHE A 66 -3.29 -4.14 -6.29
C PHE A 66 -3.78 -5.52 -5.81
N SER A 67 -2.98 -6.55 -6.08
CA SER A 67 -3.22 -7.90 -5.57
C SER A 67 -4.51 -8.56 -6.04
N ARG A 68 -5.07 -8.04 -7.14
CA ARG A 68 -6.38 -8.45 -7.68
C ARG A 68 -7.51 -8.39 -6.65
N ILE A 69 -7.39 -7.52 -5.65
CA ILE A 69 -8.42 -7.26 -4.65
C ILE A 69 -9.07 -5.92 -4.96
N ASN A 70 -10.38 -5.83 -4.70
CA ASN A 70 -11.06 -4.56 -4.84
C ASN A 70 -10.52 -3.57 -3.80
N ILE A 71 -10.11 -2.39 -4.26
CA ILE A 71 -9.62 -1.33 -3.37
C ILE A 71 -10.59 -0.16 -3.42
N LEU A 72 -10.96 0.33 -2.24
CA LEU A 72 -11.73 1.55 -2.07
C LEU A 72 -10.90 2.54 -1.25
N LEU A 73 -10.61 3.70 -1.85
CA LEU A 73 -9.83 4.77 -1.22
C LEU A 73 -10.77 5.90 -0.81
N PHE A 74 -10.67 6.32 0.45
CA PHE A 74 -11.31 7.51 1.00
C PHE A 74 -10.23 8.51 1.44
N GLY A 75 -10.60 9.78 1.45
CA GLY A 75 -9.75 10.87 1.94
C GLY A 75 -9.99 12.15 1.16
N ASP A 76 -9.72 13.27 1.80
CA ASP A 76 -9.76 14.59 1.17
C ASP A 76 -8.35 15.02 0.79
N LEU A 77 -8.12 15.14 -0.52
CA LEU A 77 -6.81 15.47 -1.09
C LEU A 77 -6.37 16.91 -0.81
N LEU A 78 -7.27 17.77 -0.32
CA LEU A 78 -6.96 19.15 0.10
C LEU A 78 -6.63 19.25 1.61
N GLN A 79 -6.70 18.14 2.36
CA GLN A 79 -6.24 18.07 3.74
C GLN A 79 -4.72 17.98 3.86
N LEU A 80 -4.22 17.58 5.05
CA LEU A 80 -2.81 17.45 5.34
C LEU A 80 -2.13 16.45 4.38
N PRO A 81 -1.01 16.84 3.75
CA PRO A 81 -0.20 15.90 2.99
C PRO A 81 0.54 14.94 3.94
N PRO A 82 1.23 13.92 3.40
CA PRO A 82 2.08 13.06 4.21
C PRO A 82 3.15 13.89 4.94
N VAL A 83 3.46 13.51 6.18
CA VAL A 83 4.35 14.29 7.06
C VAL A 83 5.71 14.51 6.39
N MET A 84 6.13 15.78 6.29
CA MET A 84 7.40 16.21 5.66
C MET A 84 7.54 15.82 4.18
N GLN A 85 6.44 15.59 3.46
CA GLN A 85 6.45 15.23 2.04
C GLN A 85 5.38 16.00 1.26
N HIS A 86 5.46 15.93 -0.07
CA HIS A 86 4.46 16.53 -0.94
C HIS A 86 3.20 15.67 -1.01
N ALA A 87 2.07 16.30 -1.32
CA ALA A 87 0.82 15.59 -1.57
C ALA A 87 1.02 14.57 -2.72
N PRO A 88 0.53 13.33 -2.55
CA PRO A 88 0.69 12.28 -3.57
C PRO A 88 -0.09 12.55 -4.86
N PHE A 89 -1.11 13.41 -4.79
CA PHE A 89 -1.94 13.80 -5.93
C PHE A 89 -1.89 15.32 -6.10
N ILE A 90 -1.61 15.78 -7.31
CA ILE A 90 -1.63 17.20 -7.68
C ILE A 90 -2.78 17.47 -8.64
N GLY A 91 -3.40 18.64 -8.53
CA GLY A 91 -4.41 19.08 -9.49
C GLY A 91 -3.78 19.27 -10.88
N LEU A 92 -4.45 18.79 -11.92
CA LEU A 92 -4.04 19.05 -13.29
C LEU A 92 -4.27 20.55 -13.58
N THR A 93 -3.19 21.32 -13.72
CA THR A 93 -3.28 22.68 -14.25
C THR A 93 -3.50 22.59 -15.75
N THR A 94 -4.73 22.89 -16.19
CA THR A 94 -5.08 23.11 -17.60
C THR A 94 -4.58 24.45 -18.11
#